data_AF-A0A958KXU7-F1
#
_entry.id   AF-A0A958KXU7-F1
#
_cell.length_a   1.000
_cell.length_b   1.000
_cell.length_c   1.000
_cell.angle_alpha   90.00
_cell.angle_beta   90.00
_cell.angle_gamma   90.00
#
_symmetry.space_group_name_H-M   'P 1'
#
loop_
_entity.id
_entity.type
_entity.pdbx_description
1 polymer ?
#
loop_
_entity_poly.entity_id
_entity_poly.type
_entity_poly.pdbx_seq_one_letter_code
_entity_poly.pdbx_strand_id
1 'polypeptide(L)'
;MLNPDQTNQQPNEILNRVNQTTAPNPTPDLPEDSTLIESDDDILFIDSIDNILDLTEEQYPVFTLAKNKARFLRMLTWYKQKETWLDVAPISGVSRQFKQQTKELEGIRAHKLDYEMELETGTLTPSQRSYRRDELKMCKVHEKMAVHLIAKMQVKIKSGRR
;
A
#
# COMPACT_ATOMS: atom_id res chain seq x y z
N MET A 1 -42.11 -49.16 -30.30
CA MET A 1 -41.30 -49.26 -31.52
C MET A 1 -40.33 -48.10 -31.52
N LEU A 2 -39.02 -48.39 -31.51
CA LEU A 2 -37.91 -47.44 -31.35
C LEU A 2 -36.90 -47.67 -32.51
N ASN A 3 -36.49 -46.58 -33.16
CA ASN A 3 -35.24 -46.30 -33.91
C ASN A 3 -34.92 -47.00 -35.27
N PRO A 4 -33.98 -46.47 -36.11
CA PRO A 4 -33.39 -45.10 -36.21
C PRO A 4 -33.05 -44.57 -37.64
N ASP A 5 -32.63 -43.28 -37.71
CA ASP A 5 -31.58 -42.57 -38.52
C ASP A 5 -31.23 -43.00 -39.98
N GLN A 6 -30.88 -42.13 -40.96
CA GLN A 6 -29.86 -41.05 -41.02
C GLN A 6 -30.18 -40.02 -42.13
N THR A 7 -30.25 -38.71 -41.87
CA THR A 7 -29.19 -37.67 -41.98
C THR A 7 -28.36 -37.63 -43.28
N ASN A 8 -28.57 -36.55 -44.04
CA ASN A 8 -27.81 -36.17 -45.24
C ASN A 8 -27.45 -34.67 -45.12
N GLN A 9 -26.16 -34.34 -44.96
CA GLN A 9 -25.55 -33.10 -45.45
C GLN A 9 -24.02 -33.11 -45.20
N GLN A 10 -23.32 -32.50 -46.15
CA GLN A 10 -21.93 -32.67 -46.57
C GLN A 10 -20.83 -32.13 -45.62
N PRO A 11 -19.55 -32.55 -45.83
CA PRO A 11 -18.45 -32.33 -44.91
C PRO A 11 -17.75 -30.97 -45.09
N ASN A 12 -17.43 -30.30 -43.98
CA ASN A 12 -16.49 -29.17 -43.94
C ASN A 12 -15.16 -29.65 -43.35
N GLU A 13 -14.20 -29.93 -44.23
CA GLU A 13 -12.81 -30.24 -43.87
C GLU A 13 -12.03 -28.96 -43.52
N ILE A 14 -11.60 -28.93 -42.26
CA ILE A 14 -10.34 -28.44 -41.69
C ILE A 14 -9.51 -27.50 -42.59
N LEU A 15 -9.49 -26.22 -42.21
CA LEU A 15 -8.63 -25.18 -42.77
C LEU A 15 -7.16 -25.38 -42.31
N ASN A 16 -6.38 -26.16 -43.06
CA ASN A 16 -4.92 -26.15 -42.98
C ASN A 16 -4.38 -24.93 -43.76
N ARG A 17 -4.16 -23.80 -43.08
CA ARG A 17 -3.29 -22.72 -43.59
C ARG A 17 -1.91 -22.86 -42.98
N VAL A 18 -1.02 -23.42 -43.78
CA VAL A 18 0.44 -23.36 -43.64
C VAL A 18 0.86 -21.88 -43.60
N ASN A 19 1.48 -21.46 -42.50
CA ASN A 19 2.03 -20.11 -42.34
C ASN A 19 3.20 -19.91 -43.30
N GLN A 20 3.04 -18.93 -44.19
CA GLN A 20 4.13 -18.38 -45.00
C GLN A 20 5.09 -17.58 -44.13
N THR A 21 6.37 -17.84 -44.35
CA THR A 21 7.53 -17.11 -43.87
C THR A 21 7.48 -15.66 -44.35
N THR A 22 7.50 -14.69 -43.43
CA THR A 22 7.95 -13.31 -43.71
C THR A 22 8.83 -12.83 -42.55
N ALA A 23 9.88 -12.10 -42.92
CA ALA A 23 11.04 -11.67 -42.14
C ALA A 23 10.72 -10.93 -40.82
N PRO A 24 11.68 -10.84 -39.88
CA PRO A 24 11.49 -10.03 -38.67
C PRO A 24 11.29 -8.56 -39.05
N ASN A 25 10.16 -7.98 -38.61
CA ASN A 25 9.94 -6.54 -38.70
C ASN A 25 11.04 -5.81 -37.90
N PRO A 26 11.65 -4.75 -38.45
CA PRO A 26 12.46 -3.84 -37.65
C PRO A 26 11.52 -3.15 -36.65
N THR A 27 11.76 -3.40 -35.37
CA THR A 27 11.11 -2.67 -34.28
C THR A 27 11.38 -1.18 -34.49
N PRO A 28 10.35 -0.30 -34.59
CA PRO A 28 10.61 1.12 -34.49
C PRO A 28 11.07 1.36 -33.05
N ASP A 29 12.31 1.85 -32.91
CA ASP A 29 12.89 2.28 -31.64
C ASP A 29 11.86 3.09 -30.86
N LEU A 30 11.37 2.49 -29.77
CA LEU A 30 10.63 3.23 -28.77
C LEU A 30 11.62 4.26 -28.21
N PRO A 31 11.26 5.56 -28.14
CA PRO A 31 12.08 6.50 -27.43
C PRO A 31 12.12 6.06 -25.95
N GLU A 32 13.29 5.58 -25.51
CA GLU A 32 13.68 5.56 -24.12
C GLU A 32 13.79 7.02 -23.68
N ASP A 33 12.68 7.63 -23.29
CA ASP A 33 12.70 8.96 -22.68
C ASP A 33 11.70 9.09 -21.53
N SER A 34 12.22 9.74 -20.50
CA SER A 34 11.54 10.34 -19.36
C SER A 34 11.23 9.43 -18.15
N THR A 35 12.32 9.11 -17.45
CA THR A 35 12.52 9.56 -16.06
C THR A 35 11.28 9.63 -15.17
N LEU A 36 10.99 8.56 -14.44
CA LEU A 36 10.65 8.72 -13.04
C LEU A 36 11.83 8.16 -12.26
N ILE A 37 12.71 9.05 -11.82
CA ILE A 37 13.51 8.79 -10.62
C ILE A 37 12.45 8.63 -9.52
N GLU A 38 12.03 7.39 -9.29
CA GLU A 38 10.92 7.05 -8.39
C GLU A 38 11.39 7.34 -6.96
N SER A 39 11.06 8.55 -6.51
CA SER A 39 11.72 9.24 -5.42
C SER A 39 11.63 8.49 -4.09
N ASP A 40 12.73 7.86 -3.70
CA ASP A 40 13.05 7.53 -2.31
C ASP A 40 12.96 8.78 -1.41
N ASP A 41 12.95 9.99 -1.98
CA ASP A 41 12.78 11.26 -1.28
C ASP A 41 11.56 11.28 -0.35
N ASP A 42 10.40 10.74 -0.76
CA ASP A 42 9.22 10.68 0.11
C ASP A 42 9.46 9.79 1.33
N ILE A 43 10.17 8.67 1.13
CA ILE A 43 10.47 7.70 2.19
C ILE A 43 11.48 8.32 3.15
N LEU A 44 12.53 8.97 2.63
CA LEU A 44 13.53 9.70 3.41
C LEU A 44 12.91 10.89 4.16
N PHE A 45 12.00 11.61 3.51
CA PHE A 45 11.25 12.70 4.11
C PHE A 45 10.41 12.20 5.28
N ILE A 46 9.64 11.11 5.11
CA ILE A 46 8.86 10.51 6.20
C ILE A 46 9.76 10.15 7.39
N ASP A 47 10.94 9.58 7.14
CA ASP A 47 11.89 9.21 8.20
C ASP A 47 12.38 10.44 8.97
N SER A 48 12.57 11.58 8.30
CA SER A 48 13.03 12.84 8.90
C SER A 48 11.99 13.59 9.74
N ILE A 49 10.70 13.32 9.52
CA ILE A 49 9.62 14.04 10.23
C ILE A 49 9.40 13.43 11.62
N ASP A 50 9.31 14.29 12.63
CA ASP A 50 8.97 13.89 14.01
C ASP A 50 7.50 13.48 14.13
N ASN A 51 6.59 14.33 13.67
CA ASN A 51 5.15 14.10 13.73
C ASN A 51 4.45 14.57 12.46
N ILE A 52 3.83 13.64 11.73
CA ILE A 52 3.15 13.92 10.48
C ILE A 52 1.87 14.75 10.67
N LEU A 53 1.29 14.77 11.87
CA LEU A 53 0.05 15.50 12.15
C LEU A 53 0.23 17.01 12.12
N ASP A 54 1.47 17.48 12.20
CA ASP A 54 1.83 18.91 12.20
C ASP A 54 2.01 19.48 10.78
N LEU A 55 1.97 18.61 9.76
CA LEU A 55 2.13 19.01 8.36
C LEU A 55 0.81 19.45 7.72
N THR A 56 0.92 20.30 6.69
CA THR A 56 -0.20 20.63 5.80
C THR A 56 -0.39 19.57 4.71
N GLU A 57 -1.54 19.57 4.04
CA GLU A 57 -1.84 18.53 3.05
C GLU A 57 -0.90 18.53 1.84
N GLU A 58 -0.35 19.69 1.51
CA GLU A 58 0.61 19.89 0.42
C GLU A 58 1.97 19.26 0.73
N GLN A 59 2.27 19.04 2.03
CA GLN A 59 3.51 18.44 2.50
C GLN A 59 3.40 16.92 2.69
N TYR A 60 2.23 16.32 2.45
CA TYR A 60 2.08 14.88 2.57
C TYR A 60 2.78 14.12 1.45
N PRO A 61 3.24 12.88 1.70
CA PRO A 61 3.89 12.06 0.70
C PRO A 61 3.01 11.84 -0.53
N VAL A 62 3.64 11.80 -1.69
CA VAL A 62 2.93 11.60 -2.96
C VAL A 62 2.60 10.11 -3.12
N PHE A 63 1.35 9.83 -3.47
CA PHE A 63 0.88 8.46 -3.75
C PHE A 63 0.62 8.28 -5.22
N THR A 64 1.03 7.13 -5.73
CA THR A 64 0.79 6.72 -7.12
C THR A 64 -0.71 6.58 -7.40
N LEU A 65 -1.45 5.99 -6.45
CA LEU A 65 -2.89 5.78 -6.60
C LEU A 65 -3.70 6.68 -5.66
N ALA A 66 -4.71 7.36 -6.22
CA ALA A 66 -5.66 8.16 -5.44
C ALA A 66 -6.34 7.36 -4.31
N LYS A 67 -6.57 6.05 -4.52
CA LYS A 67 -7.10 5.15 -3.48
C LYS A 67 -6.16 5.03 -2.27
N ASN A 68 -4.85 5.03 -2.49
CA ASN A 68 -3.84 4.95 -1.44
C ASN A 68 -3.75 6.29 -0.71
N LYS A 69 -3.77 7.42 -1.43
CA LYS A 69 -3.92 8.75 -0.82
C LYS A 69 -5.16 8.83 0.07
N ALA A 70 -6.31 8.33 -0.38
CA ALA A 70 -7.53 8.32 0.42
C ALA A 70 -7.40 7.42 1.68
N ARG A 71 -6.75 6.25 1.58
CA ARG A 71 -6.45 5.39 2.75
C ARG A 71 -5.56 6.11 3.75
N PHE A 72 -4.51 6.77 3.27
CA PHE A 72 -3.60 7.58 4.07
C PHE A 72 -4.33 8.71 4.80
N LEU A 73 -5.17 9.49 4.12
CA LEU A 73 -5.92 10.59 4.75
C LEU A 73 -6.92 10.08 5.82
N ARG A 74 -7.55 8.92 5.59
CA ARG A 74 -8.43 8.29 6.59
C ARG A 74 -7.64 7.84 7.82
N MET A 75 -6.45 7.27 7.61
CA MET A 75 -5.54 6.91 8.69
C MET A 75 -5.15 8.15 9.52
N LEU A 76 -4.74 9.25 8.86
CA LEU A 76 -4.41 10.50 9.55
C LEU A 76 -5.59 11.03 10.38
N THR A 77 -6.78 11.06 9.76
CA THR A 77 -8.01 11.52 10.42
C THR A 77 -8.30 10.71 11.69
N TRP A 78 -8.14 9.38 11.62
CA TRP A 78 -8.34 8.51 12.77
C TRP A 78 -7.38 8.86 13.92
N TYR A 79 -6.10 9.06 13.64
CA TYR A 79 -5.13 9.43 14.67
C TYR A 79 -5.42 10.81 15.26
N LYS A 80 -5.78 11.82 14.45
CA LYS A 80 -6.20 13.15 14.96
C LYS A 80 -7.38 13.02 15.93
N GLN A 81 -8.38 12.21 15.59
CA GLN A 81 -9.52 11.94 16.47
C GLN A 81 -9.13 11.18 17.74
N LYS A 82 -8.13 10.29 17.67
CA LYS A 82 -7.62 9.60 18.85
C LYS A 82 -6.86 10.54 19.78
N GLU A 83 -6.09 11.48 19.25
CA GLU A 83 -5.41 12.48 20.08
C GLU A 83 -6.40 13.36 20.83
N THR A 84 -7.42 13.89 20.15
CA THR A 84 -8.45 14.73 20.79
C THR A 84 -9.26 13.94 21.82
N TRP A 85 -9.55 12.67 21.54
CA TRP A 85 -10.21 11.79 22.51
C TRP A 85 -9.35 11.57 23.78
N LEU A 86 -8.02 11.48 23.65
CA LEU A 86 -7.14 11.23 24.80
C LEU A 86 -7.24 12.32 25.86
N ASP A 87 -7.56 13.56 25.50
CA ASP A 87 -7.69 14.66 26.47
C ASP A 87 -8.81 14.39 27.49
N VAL A 88 -9.95 13.90 27.01
CA VAL A 88 -11.16 13.68 27.81
C VAL A 88 -11.36 12.23 28.28
N ALA A 89 -10.61 11.28 27.72
CA ALA A 89 -10.81 9.86 27.98
C ALA A 89 -10.55 9.46 29.46
N PRO A 90 -11.36 8.55 30.03
CA PRO A 90 -11.09 7.99 31.35
C PRO A 90 -9.87 7.04 31.31
N ILE A 91 -9.12 6.96 32.42
CA ILE A 91 -7.88 6.16 32.52
C ILE A 91 -8.10 4.68 32.18
N SER A 92 -9.24 4.10 32.53
CA SER A 92 -9.60 2.72 32.16
C SER A 92 -9.73 2.53 30.65
N GLY A 93 -10.35 3.49 29.96
CA GLY A 93 -10.47 3.52 28.50
C GLY A 93 -9.11 3.64 27.82
N VAL A 94 -8.27 4.57 28.31
CA VAL A 94 -6.90 4.76 27.82
C VAL A 94 -6.06 3.49 28.03
N SER A 95 -6.17 2.85 29.20
CA SER A 95 -5.43 1.62 29.52
C SER A 95 -5.82 0.44 28.61
N ARG A 96 -7.11 0.32 28.26
CA ARG A 96 -7.57 -0.69 27.30
C ARG A 96 -7.03 -0.39 25.89
N GLN A 97 -7.15 0.85 25.45
CA GLN A 97 -6.68 1.26 24.12
C GLN A 97 -5.17 1.09 23.98
N PHE A 98 -4.40 1.42 25.03
CA PHE A 98 -2.95 1.23 25.07
C PHE A 98 -2.54 -0.21 24.75
N LYS A 99 -3.20 -1.20 25.37
CA LYS A 99 -2.92 -2.63 25.10
C LYS A 99 -3.22 -3.00 23.65
N GLN A 100 -4.35 -2.50 23.13
CA GLN A 100 -4.74 -2.76 21.74
C GLN A 100 -3.74 -2.15 20.76
N GLN A 101 -3.37 -0.89 20.93
CA GLN A 101 -2.43 -0.18 20.06
C GLN A 101 -1.02 -0.77 20.12
N THR A 102 -0.58 -1.21 21.30
CA THR A 102 0.72 -1.89 21.45
C THR A 102 0.77 -3.17 20.62
N LYS A 103 -0.31 -3.96 20.61
CA LYS A 103 -0.39 -5.17 19.79
C LYS A 103 -0.48 -4.84 18.29
N GLU A 104 -1.25 -3.82 17.92
CA GLU A 104 -1.35 -3.39 16.52
C GLU A 104 0.00 -2.89 15.97
N LEU A 105 0.80 -2.21 16.79
CA LEU A 105 2.14 -1.75 16.41
C LEU A 105 3.06 -2.88 15.96
N GLU A 106 2.98 -4.06 16.59
CA GLU A 106 3.75 -5.24 16.18
C GLU A 106 3.38 -5.68 14.76
N GLY A 107 2.08 -5.70 14.45
CA GLY A 107 1.59 -6.02 13.10
C GLY A 107 2.02 -4.98 12.06
N ILE A 108 1.99 -3.69 12.41
CA ILE A 108 2.44 -2.61 11.52
C ILE A 108 3.92 -2.77 11.18
N ARG A 109 4.76 -3.09 12.17
CA ARG A 109 6.20 -3.31 11.99
C ARG A 109 6.50 -4.53 11.13
N ALA A 110 5.76 -5.62 11.32
CA ALA A 110 5.89 -6.81 10.49
C ALA A 110 5.59 -6.48 9.01
N HIS A 111 4.45 -5.83 8.74
CA HIS A 111 4.09 -5.43 7.39
C HIS A 111 5.09 -4.46 6.76
N LYS A 112 5.62 -3.52 7.54
CA LYS A 112 6.66 -2.60 7.06
C LYS A 112 7.90 -3.37 6.60
N LEU A 113 8.39 -4.31 7.42
CA LEU A 113 9.55 -5.13 7.12
C LEU A 113 9.30 -5.98 5.86
N ASP A 114 8.12 -6.56 5.71
CA ASP A 114 7.75 -7.33 4.52
C ASP A 114 7.86 -6.47 3.25
N TYR A 115 7.35 -5.23 3.28
CA TYR A 115 7.44 -4.32 2.13
C TYR A 115 8.86 -3.84 1.84
N GLU A 116 9.66 -3.57 2.88
CA GLU A 116 11.09 -3.24 2.75
C GLU A 116 11.81 -4.39 2.04
N MET A 117 11.61 -5.63 2.51
CA MET A 117 12.22 -6.82 1.93
C MET A 117 11.78 -7.06 0.48
N GLU A 118 10.49 -6.97 0.17
CA GLU A 118 9.98 -7.13 -1.19
C GLU A 118 10.62 -6.13 -2.17
N LEU A 119 10.81 -4.88 -1.75
CA LEU A 119 11.46 -3.84 -2.55
C LEU A 119 12.95 -4.12 -2.77
N GLU A 120 13.65 -4.60 -1.72
CA GLU A 120 15.07 -4.96 -1.76
C GLU A 120 15.36 -6.16 -2.67
N THR A 121 14.46 -7.15 -2.73
CA THR A 121 14.68 -8.37 -3.53
C THR A 121 14.83 -8.12 -5.03
N GLY A 122 14.39 -6.96 -5.52
CA GLY A 122 14.51 -6.60 -6.93
C GLY A 122 13.58 -7.38 -7.87
N THR A 123 12.74 -8.29 -7.36
CA THR A 123 11.90 -9.19 -8.17
C THR A 123 10.63 -8.54 -8.74
N LEU A 124 10.26 -7.37 -8.23
CA LEU A 124 9.04 -6.65 -8.62
C LEU A 124 9.20 -5.93 -9.97
N THR A 125 8.14 -6.00 -10.79
CA THR A 125 8.02 -5.15 -11.98
C THR A 125 7.95 -3.67 -11.58
N PRO A 126 8.23 -2.71 -12.48
CA PRO A 126 8.17 -1.29 -12.14
C PRO A 126 6.83 -0.85 -11.55
N SER A 127 5.71 -1.30 -12.13
CA SER A 127 4.37 -0.98 -11.61
C SER A 127 4.09 -1.59 -10.24
N GLN A 128 4.53 -2.83 -10.00
CA GLN A 128 4.41 -3.47 -8.69
C GLN A 128 5.29 -2.76 -7.65
N ARG A 129 6.49 -2.36 -8.02
CA ARG A 129 7.43 -1.63 -7.16
C ARG A 129 6.85 -0.28 -6.73
N SER A 130 6.32 0.48 -7.68
CA SER A 130 5.61 1.74 -7.41
C SER A 130 4.46 1.54 -6.40
N TYR A 131 3.62 0.52 -6.61
CA TYR A 131 2.56 0.18 -5.65
C TYR A 131 3.10 -0.22 -4.27
N ARG A 132 4.18 -0.99 -4.23
CA ARG A 132 4.79 -1.43 -2.96
C ARG A 132 5.42 -0.28 -2.19
N ARG A 133 5.99 0.71 -2.88
CA ARG A 133 6.45 1.95 -2.25
C ARG A 133 5.31 2.74 -1.62
N ASP A 134 4.15 2.86 -2.27
CA ASP A 134 2.98 3.50 -1.67
C ASP A 134 2.56 2.82 -0.35
N GLU A 135 2.54 1.47 -0.32
CA GLU A 135 2.22 0.72 0.90
C GLU A 135 3.30 0.90 1.98
N LEU A 136 4.58 0.93 1.60
CA LEU A 136 5.67 1.23 2.53
C LEU A 136 5.57 2.64 3.13
N LYS A 137 5.28 3.67 2.31
CA LYS A 137 5.03 5.04 2.77
C LYS A 137 3.93 5.05 3.82
N MET A 138 2.80 4.38 3.57
CA MET A 138 1.72 4.26 4.55
C MET A 138 2.17 3.56 5.83
N CYS A 139 2.88 2.43 5.74
CA CYS A 139 3.36 1.69 6.90
C CYS A 139 4.34 2.49 7.77
N LYS A 140 5.28 3.22 7.17
CA LYS A 140 6.21 4.09 7.90
C LYS A 140 5.50 5.18 8.68
N VAL A 141 4.54 5.85 8.03
CA VAL A 141 3.71 6.85 8.71
C VAL A 141 2.89 6.19 9.81
N HIS A 142 2.25 5.06 9.52
CA HIS A 142 1.41 4.35 10.48
C HIS A 142 2.20 3.98 11.75
N GLU A 143 3.43 3.49 11.58
CA GLU A 143 4.31 3.17 12.70
C GLU A 143 4.62 4.42 13.54
N LYS A 144 5.05 5.51 12.91
CA LYS A 144 5.39 6.77 13.62
C LYS A 144 4.21 7.28 14.45
N MET A 145 3.02 7.28 13.86
CA MET A 145 1.80 7.72 14.54
C MET A 145 1.37 6.79 15.67
N ALA A 146 1.46 5.47 15.46
CA ALA A 146 1.17 4.48 16.49
C ALA A 146 2.11 4.66 17.69
N VAL A 147 3.41 4.82 17.44
CA VAL A 147 4.41 5.08 18.50
C VAL A 147 4.10 6.38 19.24
N HIS A 148 3.78 7.46 18.53
CA HIS A 148 3.42 8.74 19.14
C HIS A 148 2.17 8.62 20.03
N LEU A 149 1.12 7.97 19.51
CA LEU A 149 -0.14 7.76 20.24
C LEU A 149 0.07 6.91 21.50
N ILE A 150 0.85 5.84 21.39
CA ILE A 150 1.22 4.97 22.52
C ILE A 150 1.98 5.77 23.58
N ALA A 151 2.93 6.62 23.18
CA ALA A 151 3.68 7.46 24.11
C ALA A 151 2.76 8.42 24.88
N LYS A 152 1.81 9.09 24.20
CA LYS A 152 0.79 9.93 24.84
C LYS A 152 -0.08 9.15 25.83
N MET A 153 -0.53 7.95 25.46
CA MET A 153 -1.30 7.08 26.34
C MET A 153 -0.52 6.70 27.61
N GLN A 154 0.77 6.37 27.47
CA GLN A 154 1.62 6.04 28.60
C GLN A 154 1.76 7.21 29.58
N VAL A 155 1.94 8.43 29.08
CA VAL A 155 2.02 9.64 29.92
C VAL A 155 0.73 9.82 30.72
N LYS A 156 -0.43 9.74 30.06
CA LYS A 156 -1.74 9.89 30.72
C LYS A 156 -2.01 8.79 31.76
N ILE A 157 -1.67 7.54 31.46
CA ILE A 157 -1.82 6.43 32.42
C ILE A 157 -0.92 6.65 33.65
N LYS A 158 0.31 7.13 33.45
CA LYS A 158 1.24 7.42 34.55
C LYS A 158 0.77 8.61 35.40
N SER A 159 0.23 9.67 34.79
CA SER A 159 -0.25 10.83 35.53
C SER A 159 -1.51 10.56 36.35
N GLY A 160 -2.40 9.67 35.87
CA GLY A 160 -3.66 9.31 36.53
C GLY A 160 -3.56 8.22 37.62
N ARG A 161 -2.37 7.68 37.88
CA ARG A 161 -2.13 6.69 38.94
C ARG A 161 -1.75 7.30 40.31
N ARG A 162 -1.79 8.63 40.42
CA ARG A 162 -1.47 9.36 41.66
C ARG A 162 -2.63 9.36 42.64
#